data_AF-U1N4T7-F1
#
_entry.id   AF-U1N4T7-F1
#
_cell.length_a   1.000
_cell.length_b   1.000
_cell.length_c   1.000
_cell.angle_alpha   90.00
_cell.angle_beta   90.00
_cell.angle_gamma   90.00
#
_symmetry.space_group_name_H-M   'P 1'
#
loop_
_entity.id
_entity.type
_entity.pdbx_description
1 polymer ?
#
loop_
_entity_poly.entity_id
_entity_poly.type
_entity_poly.pdbx_seq_one_letter_code
_entity_poly.pdbx_strand_id
1 'polypeptide(L)'
;MAPAAVYRYFSSQAELISALCVDGYAELGDAMAAAVESHAADPADVRFWAAFHAFRRWALANRNEFALLFGTPIPGFRAETEATGPAAGRVIAIVYTAFDEALREGSADTDGCFSPVDPVPGELGAYFLFGQGGAQGLRRAAIAVNGFCSVLGFLVGEVFGSASRLIGSVDELYAAHLRTVMVGMGFSRERVALLPDLA
;
A
#
# COMPACT_ATOMS: atom_id res chain seq x y z
N MET A 1 -26.93 -18.87 3.56
CA MET A 1 -26.16 -20.04 4.00
C MET A 1 -26.27 -20.17 5.50
N ALA A 2 -26.42 -21.39 6.04
CA ALA A 2 -26.40 -21.59 7.49
C ALA A 2 -24.94 -21.42 8.01
N PRO A 3 -24.69 -20.78 9.16
CA PRO A 3 -23.34 -20.59 9.73
C PRO A 3 -22.53 -21.89 9.85
N ALA A 4 -23.21 -23.03 10.03
CA ALA A 4 -22.58 -24.36 10.12
C ALA A 4 -21.96 -24.87 8.80
N ALA A 5 -22.36 -24.34 7.64
CA ALA A 5 -21.82 -24.77 6.35
C ALA A 5 -20.38 -24.27 6.11
N VAL A 6 -19.99 -23.17 6.74
CA VAL A 6 -18.66 -22.56 6.57
C VAL A 6 -17.57 -23.42 7.24
N TYR A 7 -17.87 -24.05 8.38
CA TYR A 7 -16.94 -24.96 9.06
C TYR A 7 -16.73 -26.31 8.36
N ARG A 8 -17.44 -26.57 7.25
CA ARG A 8 -17.08 -27.68 6.35
C ARG A 8 -15.86 -27.39 5.50
N TYR A 9 -15.57 -26.11 5.28
CA TYR A 9 -14.45 -25.63 4.46
C TYR A 9 -13.29 -25.13 5.30
N PHE A 10 -13.56 -24.66 6.52
CA PHE A 10 -12.54 -24.15 7.44
C PHE A 10 -12.61 -24.90 8.77
N SER A 11 -11.47 -25.44 9.19
CA SER A 11 -11.29 -26.21 10.42
C SER A 11 -11.39 -25.33 11.68
N SER A 12 -11.25 -24.00 11.54
CA SER A 12 -11.38 -23.05 12.64
C SER A 12 -11.79 -21.65 12.18
N GLN A 13 -12.22 -20.80 13.12
CA GLN A 13 -12.43 -19.39 12.87
C GLN A 13 -11.13 -18.68 12.44
N ALA A 14 -9.99 -19.05 13.01
CA ALA A 14 -8.70 -18.47 12.64
C ALA A 14 -8.33 -18.78 11.19
N GLU A 15 -8.62 -20.00 10.72
CA GLU A 15 -8.40 -20.41 9.33
C GLU A 15 -9.29 -19.61 8.36
N LEU A 16 -10.57 -19.43 8.71
CA LEU A 16 -11.49 -18.58 7.94
C LEU A 16 -10.99 -17.13 7.87
N ILE A 17 -10.57 -16.55 9.00
CA ILE A 17 -10.07 -15.16 9.04
C ILE A 17 -8.81 -15.04 8.18
N SER A 18 -7.87 -15.98 8.28
CA SER A 18 -6.67 -16.00 7.45
C SER A 18 -7.00 -16.05 5.96
N ALA A 19 -7.95 -16.88 5.55
CA ALA A 19 -8.40 -16.95 4.15
C ALA A 19 -9.00 -15.63 3.68
N LEU A 20 -9.86 -15.00 4.49
CA LEU A 20 -10.43 -13.68 4.17
C LEU A 20 -9.36 -12.58 4.08
N CYS A 21 -8.31 -12.64 4.92
CA CYS A 21 -7.18 -11.73 4.80
C CYS A 21 -6.41 -11.94 3.48
N VAL A 22 -6.18 -13.20 3.08
CA VAL A 22 -5.52 -13.52 1.81
C VAL A 22 -6.33 -12.98 0.64
N ASP A 23 -7.64 -13.22 0.63
CA ASP A 23 -8.55 -12.74 -0.42
C ASP A 23 -8.56 -11.21 -0.47
N GLY A 24 -8.67 -10.53 0.68
CA GLY A 24 -8.64 -9.07 0.75
C GLY A 24 -7.33 -8.47 0.23
N TYR A 25 -6.18 -9.05 0.58
CA TYR A 25 -4.89 -8.61 0.03
C TYR A 25 -4.75 -8.90 -1.47
N ALA A 26 -5.30 -10.02 -1.95
CA ALA A 26 -5.29 -10.36 -3.36
C ALA A 26 -6.11 -9.36 -4.18
N GLU A 27 -7.33 -9.05 -3.75
CA GLU A 27 -8.20 -8.05 -4.40
C GLU A 27 -7.56 -6.65 -4.42
N LEU A 28 -6.96 -6.23 -3.30
CA LEU A 28 -6.23 -4.97 -3.24
C LEU A 28 -5.04 -4.97 -4.21
N GLY A 29 -4.24 -6.04 -4.21
CA GLY A 29 -3.11 -6.20 -5.10
C GLY A 29 -3.52 -6.19 -6.58
N ASP A 30 -4.64 -6.83 -6.92
CA ASP A 30 -5.21 -6.82 -8.27
C ASP A 30 -5.66 -5.42 -8.69
N ALA A 31 -6.36 -4.69 -7.80
CA ALA A 31 -6.80 -3.33 -8.07
C ALA A 31 -5.61 -2.38 -8.33
N MET A 32 -4.56 -2.46 -7.51
CA MET A 32 -3.35 -1.66 -7.69
C MET A 32 -2.59 -2.03 -8.96
N ALA A 33 -2.40 -3.33 -9.22
CA ALA A 33 -1.70 -3.81 -10.41
C ALA A 33 -2.44 -3.42 -11.70
N ALA A 34 -3.77 -3.54 -11.73
CA ALA A 34 -4.58 -3.12 -12.87
C ALA A 34 -4.45 -1.62 -13.17
N ALA A 35 -4.35 -0.79 -12.13
CA ALA A 35 -4.15 0.64 -12.30
C ALA A 35 -2.76 0.98 -12.87
N VAL A 36 -1.72 0.30 -12.41
CA VAL A 36 -0.37 0.41 -12.98
C VAL A 36 -0.37 -0.01 -14.45
N GLU A 37 -1.00 -1.15 -14.78
CA GLU A 37 -1.07 -1.68 -16.15
C GLU A 37 -1.83 -0.72 -17.08
N SER A 38 -2.95 -0.13 -16.63
CA SER A 38 -3.70 0.84 -17.43
C SER A 38 -2.90 2.11 -17.78
N HIS A 39 -1.82 2.38 -17.05
CA HIS A 39 -0.89 3.49 -17.27
C HIS A 39 0.50 2.99 -17.69
N ALA A 40 0.62 1.79 -18.27
CA ALA A 40 1.92 1.18 -18.61
C ALA A 40 2.76 2.03 -19.58
N ALA A 41 2.12 2.86 -20.41
CA ALA A 41 2.79 3.78 -21.34
C ALA A 41 3.17 5.13 -20.69
N ASP A 42 2.63 5.45 -19.52
CA ASP A 42 2.92 6.69 -18.81
C ASP A 42 4.18 6.55 -17.96
N PRO A 43 4.84 7.67 -17.58
CA PRO A 43 6.00 7.64 -16.68
C PRO A 43 5.74 7.00 -15.31
N ALA A 44 6.79 6.51 -14.64
CA ALA A 44 6.68 5.78 -13.38
C ALA A 44 6.01 6.56 -12.23
N ASP A 45 6.17 7.88 -12.20
CA ASP A 45 5.50 8.75 -11.23
C ASP A 45 3.98 8.78 -11.43
N VAL A 46 3.50 8.71 -12.67
CA VAL A 46 2.07 8.55 -12.99
C VAL A 46 1.57 7.16 -12.60
N ARG A 47 2.35 6.10 -12.87
CA ARG A 47 2.00 4.72 -12.47
C ARG A 47 1.90 4.58 -10.95
N PHE A 48 2.84 5.16 -10.21
CA PHE A 48 2.82 5.20 -8.74
C PHE A 48 1.60 5.96 -8.22
N TRP A 49 1.31 7.12 -8.80
CA TRP A 49 0.12 7.92 -8.50
C TRP A 49 -1.18 7.11 -8.72
N ALA A 50 -1.29 6.43 -9.87
CA ALA A 50 -2.44 5.59 -10.21
C ALA A 50 -2.63 4.41 -9.24
N ALA A 51 -1.54 3.75 -8.81
CA ALA A 51 -1.61 2.64 -7.87
C ALA A 51 -2.23 3.04 -6.52
N PHE A 52 -1.83 4.20 -5.98
CA PHE A 52 -2.38 4.68 -4.71
C PHE A 52 -3.82 5.20 -4.83
N HIS A 53 -4.18 5.85 -5.94
CA HIS A 53 -5.58 6.16 -6.23
C HIS A 53 -6.45 4.88 -6.29
N ALA A 54 -5.93 3.79 -6.88
CA ALA A 54 -6.61 2.51 -6.88
C ALA A 54 -6.74 1.90 -5.48
N PHE A 55 -5.71 2.00 -4.64
CA PHE A 55 -5.80 1.61 -3.23
C PHE A 55 -6.92 2.37 -2.52
N ARG A 56 -6.99 3.70 -2.66
CA ARG A 56 -8.08 4.48 -2.08
C ARG A 56 -9.45 4.05 -2.58
N ARG A 57 -9.63 3.90 -3.89
CA ARG A 57 -10.91 3.45 -4.48
C ARG A 57 -11.32 2.08 -3.95
N TRP A 58 -10.40 1.13 -3.89
CA TRP A 58 -10.65 -0.19 -3.31
C TRP A 58 -11.03 -0.10 -1.83
N ALA A 59 -10.31 0.69 -1.03
CA ALA A 59 -10.56 0.85 0.40
C ALA A 59 -11.95 1.44 0.69
N LEU A 60 -12.40 2.40 -0.12
CA LEU A 60 -13.72 3.03 0.02
C LEU A 60 -14.86 2.12 -0.42
N ALA A 61 -14.64 1.27 -1.43
CA ALA A 61 -15.61 0.31 -1.94
C ALA A 61 -15.73 -0.95 -1.05
N ASN A 62 -14.62 -1.39 -0.46
CA ASN A 62 -14.50 -2.64 0.31
C ASN A 62 -14.18 -2.36 1.78
N ARG A 63 -15.04 -1.58 2.45
CA ARG A 63 -14.77 -1.08 3.81
C ARG A 63 -14.63 -2.19 4.86
N ASN A 64 -15.33 -3.31 4.69
CA ASN A 64 -15.27 -4.43 5.65
C ASN A 64 -13.95 -5.17 5.52
N GLU A 65 -13.50 -5.40 4.29
CA GLU A 65 -12.23 -6.01 3.93
C GLU A 65 -11.08 -5.10 4.38
N PHE A 66 -11.19 -3.78 4.13
CA PHE A 66 -10.24 -2.81 4.66
C PHE A 66 -10.17 -2.84 6.19
N ALA A 67 -11.31 -2.91 6.88
CA ALA A 67 -11.35 -3.03 8.34
C ALA A 67 -10.74 -4.34 8.85
N LEU A 68 -10.90 -5.43 8.11
CA LEU A 68 -10.29 -6.73 8.42
C LEU A 68 -8.75 -6.66 8.32
N LEU A 69 -8.22 -6.01 7.27
CA LEU A 69 -6.78 -5.93 7.01
C LEU A 69 -6.06 -4.88 7.88
N PHE A 70 -6.67 -3.72 8.06
CA PHE A 70 -6.00 -2.52 8.61
C PHE A 70 -6.72 -1.90 9.81
N GLY A 71 -7.82 -2.51 10.27
CA GLY A 71 -8.59 -2.05 11.41
C GLY A 71 -8.07 -2.56 12.75
N THR A 72 -8.98 -2.60 13.74
CA THR A 72 -8.65 -3.09 15.08
C THR A 72 -8.33 -4.59 15.04
N PRO A 73 -7.19 -5.04 15.59
CA PRO A 73 -6.84 -6.46 15.64
C PRO A 73 -7.95 -7.30 16.29
N ILE A 74 -8.23 -8.45 15.70
CA ILE A 74 -9.24 -9.38 16.22
C ILE A 74 -8.68 -10.08 17.48
N PRO A 75 -9.35 -9.98 18.65
CA PRO A 75 -8.85 -10.60 19.88
C PRO A 75 -8.60 -12.10 19.73
N GLY A 76 -7.40 -12.54 20.08
CA GLY A 76 -7.00 -13.95 20.03
C GLY A 76 -6.65 -14.48 18.63
N PHE A 77 -6.82 -13.69 17.57
CA PHE A 77 -6.35 -14.03 16.22
C PHE A 77 -4.92 -13.49 16.02
N ARG A 78 -4.05 -14.32 15.45
CA ARG A 78 -2.73 -13.93 14.97
C ARG A 78 -2.61 -14.39 13.52
N ALA A 79 -2.33 -13.47 12.62
CA ALA A 79 -2.08 -13.81 11.24
C ALA A 79 -0.73 -14.53 11.15
N GLU A 80 -0.75 -15.77 10.68
CA GLU A 80 0.49 -16.51 10.43
C GLU A 80 1.16 -15.94 9.18
N THR A 81 2.46 -15.64 9.30
CA THR A 81 3.27 -15.04 8.22
C THR A 81 3.24 -15.89 6.96
N GLU A 82 3.30 -17.21 7.09
CA GLU A 82 3.29 -18.13 5.94
C GLU A 82 1.94 -18.10 5.19
N ALA A 83 0.84 -17.87 5.90
CA ALA A 83 -0.49 -17.85 5.30
C ALA A 83 -0.79 -16.51 4.61
N THR A 84 -0.56 -15.39 5.30
CA THR A 84 -1.00 -14.06 4.84
C THR A 84 0.13 -13.23 4.23
N GLY A 85 1.38 -13.55 4.56
CA GLY A 85 2.56 -12.80 4.14
C GLY A 85 2.74 -12.71 2.63
N PRO A 86 2.59 -13.79 1.84
CA PRO A 86 2.73 -13.70 0.38
C PRO A 86 1.77 -12.68 -0.27
N ALA A 87 0.50 -12.67 0.15
CA ALA A 87 -0.51 -11.76 -0.38
C ALA A 87 -0.25 -10.30 0.06
N ALA A 88 0.05 -10.08 1.34
CA ALA A 88 0.43 -8.76 1.85
C ALA A 88 1.70 -8.21 1.19
N GLY A 89 2.69 -9.10 0.97
CA GLY A 89 3.94 -8.78 0.30
C GLY A 89 3.78 -8.32 -1.14
N ARG A 90 2.83 -8.90 -1.88
CA ARG A 90 2.52 -8.48 -3.25
C ARG A 90 2.10 -7.01 -3.32
N VAL A 91 1.30 -6.54 -2.36
CA VAL A 91 0.88 -5.13 -2.28
C VAL A 91 2.10 -4.21 -2.10
N ILE A 92 2.99 -4.56 -1.18
CA ILE A 92 4.24 -3.81 -0.94
C ILE A 92 5.16 -3.87 -2.16
N ALA A 93 5.25 -5.02 -2.83
CA ALA A 93 6.08 -5.20 -4.02
C ALA A 93 5.62 -4.31 -5.18
N ILE A 94 4.31 -4.11 -5.38
CA ILE A 94 3.78 -3.18 -6.40
C ILE A 94 4.28 -1.76 -6.13
N VAL A 95 4.17 -1.28 -4.89
CA VAL A 95 4.62 0.06 -4.49
C VAL A 95 6.14 0.20 -4.67
N TYR A 96 6.89 -0.79 -4.20
CA TYR A 96 8.35 -0.79 -4.31
C TYR A 96 8.80 -0.78 -5.77
N THR A 97 8.21 -1.62 -6.63
CA THR A 97 8.57 -1.70 -8.05
C THR A 97 8.31 -0.38 -8.77
N ALA A 98 7.13 0.23 -8.56
CA ALA A 98 6.81 1.53 -9.16
C ALA A 98 7.77 2.63 -8.69
N PHE A 99 8.18 2.61 -7.41
CA PHE A 99 9.19 3.53 -6.89
C PHE A 99 10.60 3.28 -7.47
N ASP A 100 11.03 2.03 -7.55
CA ASP A 100 12.35 1.68 -8.11
C ASP A 100 12.43 2.00 -9.62
N GLU A 101 11.32 1.89 -10.34
CA GLU A 101 11.18 2.40 -11.71
C GLU A 101 11.31 3.91 -11.77
N ALA A 102 10.69 4.66 -10.86
CA ALA A 102 10.82 6.11 -10.81
C ALA A 102 12.28 6.55 -10.55
N LEU A 103 13.02 5.83 -9.71
CA LEU A 103 14.45 6.04 -9.49
C LEU A 103 15.25 5.77 -10.78
N ARG A 104 14.95 4.68 -11.50
CA ARG A 104 15.63 4.31 -12.75
C ARG A 104 15.34 5.30 -13.89
N GLU A 105 14.12 5.83 -13.96
CA GLU A 105 13.70 6.86 -14.92
C GLU A 105 14.18 8.28 -14.55
N GLY A 106 14.73 8.47 -13.34
CA GLY A 106 15.17 9.78 -12.84
C GLY A 106 14.03 10.73 -12.47
N SER A 107 12.81 10.21 -12.28
CA SER A 107 11.67 10.98 -11.77
C SER A 107 11.63 11.05 -10.24
N ALA A 108 12.42 10.20 -9.56
CA ALA A 108 12.70 10.27 -8.13
C ALA A 108 14.20 10.14 -7.84
N ASP A 109 14.63 10.68 -6.70
CA ASP A 109 15.99 10.54 -6.16
C ASP A 109 15.92 10.30 -4.65
N THR A 110 16.55 9.21 -4.19
CA THR A 110 16.62 8.90 -2.76
C THR A 110 17.37 9.95 -1.95
N ASP A 111 18.27 10.73 -2.54
CA ASP A 111 18.99 11.80 -1.83
C ASP A 111 18.10 13.02 -1.55
N GLY A 112 17.02 13.18 -2.32
CA GLY A 112 15.94 14.12 -2.04
C GLY A 112 14.95 13.63 -0.99
N CYS A 113 15.04 12.37 -0.54
CA CYS A 113 14.13 11.82 0.46
C CYS A 113 14.45 12.37 1.86
N PHE A 114 13.42 12.87 2.55
CA PHE A 114 13.51 13.28 3.95
C PHE A 114 13.29 12.06 4.87
N SER A 115 14.21 11.09 4.85
CA SER A 115 14.22 9.98 5.80
C SER A 115 15.41 10.12 6.75
N PRO A 116 15.20 10.50 8.03
CA PRO A 116 16.30 10.77 8.97
C PRO A 116 16.89 9.50 9.60
N VAL A 117 16.57 8.30 9.07
CA VAL A 117 16.93 7.02 9.70
C VAL A 117 17.63 6.12 8.69
N ASP A 118 18.77 5.56 9.10
CA ASP A 118 19.41 4.42 8.44
C ASP A 118 18.68 3.14 8.87
N PRO A 119 17.89 2.50 7.99
CA PRO A 119 17.13 1.32 8.35
C PRO A 119 18.06 0.15 8.69
N VAL A 120 17.63 -0.68 9.65
CA VAL A 120 18.25 -1.96 9.98
C VAL A 120 17.32 -3.08 9.48
N PRO A 121 17.82 -4.18 8.88
CA PRO A 121 16.97 -5.28 8.43
C PRO A 121 16.16 -5.89 9.58
N GLY A 122 14.85 -6.00 9.40
CA GLY A 122 13.98 -6.80 10.27
C GLY A 122 13.87 -8.26 9.81
N GLU A 123 13.28 -9.13 10.63
CA GLU A 123 13.15 -10.58 10.36
C GLU A 123 12.44 -10.89 9.02
N LEU A 124 11.40 -10.13 8.69
CA LEU A 124 10.66 -10.27 7.42
C LEU A 124 11.32 -9.55 6.24
N GLY A 125 12.35 -8.74 6.49
CA GLY A 125 13.04 -8.01 5.44
C GLY A 125 13.77 -8.91 4.44
N ALA A 126 14.14 -10.12 4.88
CA ALA A 126 14.73 -11.13 4.01
C ALA A 126 13.71 -11.83 3.09
N TYR A 127 12.43 -11.90 3.51
CA TYR A 127 11.40 -12.69 2.83
C TYR A 127 10.85 -12.03 1.56
N PHE A 128 10.84 -10.69 1.52
CA PHE A 128 10.29 -9.90 0.40
C PHE A 128 11.34 -9.33 -0.56
N LEU A 129 12.54 -9.94 -0.64
CA LEU A 129 13.61 -9.59 -1.60
C LEU A 129 14.30 -8.22 -1.38
N PHE A 130 14.34 -7.68 -0.16
CA PHE A 130 15.20 -6.51 0.14
C PHE A 130 16.71 -6.84 0.18
N GLY A 131 17.08 -8.13 0.12
CA GLY A 131 18.46 -8.60 0.27
C GLY A 131 19.37 -8.43 -0.96
N GLN A 132 18.84 -8.14 -2.15
CA GLN A 132 19.61 -8.09 -3.41
C GLN A 132 20.31 -6.73 -3.68
N GLY A 133 20.17 -5.74 -2.78
CA GLY A 133 20.70 -4.38 -2.99
C GLY A 133 21.56 -3.83 -1.84
N GLY A 134 21.92 -4.65 -0.87
CA GLY A 134 22.66 -4.21 0.32
C GLY A 134 21.99 -3.04 1.06
N ALA A 135 22.79 -2.13 1.60
CA ALA A 135 22.29 -0.95 2.32
C ALA A 135 21.40 -0.04 1.44
N GLN A 136 21.69 0.06 0.14
CA GLN A 136 20.91 0.89 -0.78
C GLN A 136 19.52 0.30 -1.04
N GLY A 137 19.43 -1.02 -1.24
CA GLY A 137 18.15 -1.72 -1.37
C GLY A 137 17.28 -1.56 -0.14
N LEU A 138 17.88 -1.69 1.05
CA LEU A 138 17.18 -1.49 2.32
C LEU A 138 16.70 -0.04 2.50
N ARG A 139 17.50 0.95 2.08
CA ARG A 139 17.10 2.36 2.08
C ARG A 139 15.88 2.59 1.18
N ARG A 140 15.89 2.08 -0.06
CA ARG A 140 14.75 2.20 -0.99
C ARG A 140 13.48 1.56 -0.43
N ALA A 141 13.63 0.37 0.17
CA ALA A 141 12.53 -0.34 0.82
C ALA A 141 11.93 0.46 1.97
N ALA A 142 12.77 1.03 2.85
CA ALA A 142 12.31 1.86 3.96
C ALA A 142 11.52 3.09 3.49
N ILE A 143 11.97 3.73 2.40
CA ILE A 143 11.26 4.86 1.79
C ILE A 143 9.89 4.42 1.25
N ALA A 144 9.83 3.31 0.50
CA ALA A 144 8.58 2.77 -0.04
C ALA A 144 7.59 2.38 1.06
N VAL A 145 8.06 1.70 2.12
CA VAL A 145 7.24 1.31 3.27
C VAL A 145 6.74 2.54 4.03
N ASN A 146 7.58 3.56 4.22
CA ASN A 146 7.15 4.81 4.85
C ASN A 146 6.05 5.50 4.03
N GLY A 147 6.22 5.57 2.70
CA GLY A 147 5.20 6.08 1.80
C GLY A 147 3.88 5.32 1.91
N PHE A 148 3.94 3.98 1.88
CA PHE A 148 2.77 3.13 2.08
C PHE A 148 2.07 3.39 3.42
N CYS A 149 2.81 3.40 4.53
CA CYS A 149 2.28 3.68 5.87
C CYS A 149 1.65 5.08 5.98
N SER A 150 2.25 6.07 5.33
CA SER A 150 1.73 7.45 5.30
C SER A 150 0.39 7.53 4.57
N VAL A 151 0.26 6.85 3.43
CA VAL A 151 -1.02 6.79 2.70
C VAL A 151 -2.04 5.94 3.46
N LEU A 152 -1.63 4.81 4.02
CA LEU A 152 -2.50 3.96 4.84
C LEU A 152 -3.09 4.73 6.02
N GLY A 153 -2.31 5.55 6.72
CA GLY A 153 -2.78 6.37 7.83
C GLY A 153 -3.87 7.37 7.40
N PHE A 154 -3.74 7.96 6.22
CA PHE A 154 -4.79 8.81 5.65
C PHE A 154 -6.07 8.00 5.39
N LEU A 155 -5.93 6.84 4.74
CA LEU A 155 -7.06 5.97 4.41
C LEU A 155 -7.78 5.45 5.65
N VAL A 156 -7.05 5.12 6.72
CA VAL A 156 -7.65 4.77 8.02
C VAL A 156 -8.51 5.90 8.56
N GLY A 157 -8.02 7.15 8.50
CA GLY A 157 -8.79 8.32 8.92
C GLY A 157 -10.02 8.57 8.03
N GLU A 158 -9.90 8.32 6.74
CA GLU A 158 -11.00 8.48 5.78
C GLU A 158 -12.07 7.39 5.91
N VAL A 159 -11.67 6.12 5.81
CA VAL A 159 -12.57 4.95 5.78
C VAL A 159 -13.34 4.81 7.10
N PHE A 160 -12.68 5.01 8.24
CA PHE A 160 -13.34 4.97 9.55
C PHE A 160 -14.05 6.28 9.92
N GLY A 161 -14.05 7.27 9.01
CA GLY A 161 -14.95 8.41 9.04
C GLY A 161 -14.53 9.56 9.96
N SER A 162 -13.24 9.69 10.31
CA SER A 162 -12.74 10.86 11.04
C SER A 162 -12.38 12.02 10.10
N ALA A 163 -11.78 11.76 8.94
CA ALA A 163 -11.33 12.80 8.01
C ALA A 163 -12.49 13.52 7.31
N SER A 164 -13.48 12.79 6.80
CA SER A 164 -14.63 13.35 6.08
C SER A 164 -15.59 14.17 6.95
N ARG A 165 -15.52 14.02 8.28
CA ARG A 165 -16.24 14.88 9.24
C ARG A 165 -15.53 16.21 9.49
N LEU A 166 -14.23 16.29 9.21
CA LEU A 166 -13.40 17.47 9.44
C LEU A 166 -13.29 18.32 8.17
N ILE A 167 -13.15 17.67 7.00
CA ILE A 167 -12.90 18.34 5.72
C ILE A 167 -13.83 17.74 4.66
N GLY A 168 -14.59 18.61 3.96
CA GLY A 168 -15.57 18.19 2.95
C GLY A 168 -14.96 17.80 1.59
N SER A 169 -13.81 18.37 1.22
CA SER A 169 -13.09 18.10 -0.02
C SER A 169 -12.02 17.00 0.16
N VAL A 170 -12.45 15.83 0.62
CA VAL A 170 -11.51 14.72 0.94
C VAL A 170 -10.73 14.23 -0.29
N ASP A 171 -11.32 14.31 -1.49
CA ASP A 171 -10.64 13.95 -2.74
C ASP A 171 -9.42 14.84 -3.02
N GLU A 172 -9.62 16.16 -2.96
CA GLU A 172 -8.55 17.15 -3.12
C GLU A 172 -7.49 17.00 -2.03
N LEU A 173 -7.94 16.75 -0.79
CA LEU A 173 -7.05 16.55 0.34
C LEU A 173 -6.21 15.28 0.18
N TYR A 174 -6.79 14.18 -0.32
CA TYR A 174 -6.05 12.94 -0.59
C TYR A 174 -5.01 13.16 -1.69
N ALA A 175 -5.39 13.82 -2.78
CA ALA A 175 -4.45 14.14 -3.85
C ALA A 175 -3.29 15.01 -3.34
N ALA A 176 -3.59 16.03 -2.52
CA ALA A 176 -2.55 16.85 -1.88
C ALA A 176 -1.64 16.02 -0.96
N HIS A 177 -2.21 15.15 -0.13
CA HIS A 177 -1.47 14.25 0.76
C HIS A 177 -0.53 13.33 -0.03
N LEU A 178 -1.02 12.68 -1.08
CA LEU A 178 -0.21 11.78 -1.90
C LEU A 178 0.93 12.53 -2.61
N ARG A 179 0.70 13.76 -3.10
CA ARG A 179 1.77 14.61 -3.63
C ARG A 179 2.82 14.93 -2.57
N THR A 180 2.41 15.25 -1.34
CA THR A 180 3.32 15.48 -0.21
C THR A 180 4.15 14.23 0.10
N VAL A 181 3.52 13.06 0.14
CA VAL A 181 4.21 11.77 0.37
C VAL A 181 5.22 11.50 -0.74
N MET A 182 4.84 11.63 -2.02
CA MET A 182 5.75 11.44 -3.15
C MET A 182 6.96 12.38 -3.09
N VAL A 183 6.76 13.67 -2.81
CA VAL A 183 7.88 14.61 -2.62
C VAL A 183 8.76 14.19 -1.44
N GLY A 184 8.17 13.74 -0.33
CA GLY A 184 8.90 13.23 0.83
C GLY A 184 9.72 11.96 0.52
N MET A 185 9.25 11.13 -0.41
CA MET A 185 9.97 9.96 -0.93
C MET A 185 11.09 10.31 -1.92
N GLY A 186 11.19 11.56 -2.35
CA GLY A 186 12.21 12.04 -3.27
C GLY A 186 11.75 12.18 -4.73
N PHE A 187 10.45 12.06 -5.04
CA PHE A 187 9.94 12.39 -6.37
C PHE A 187 10.14 13.88 -6.70
N SER A 188 10.41 14.18 -7.97
CA SER A 188 10.59 15.55 -8.44
C SER A 188 9.34 16.39 -8.19
N ARG A 189 9.51 17.52 -7.48
CA ARG A 189 8.42 18.47 -7.19
C ARG A 189 7.75 19.00 -8.45
N GLU A 190 8.53 19.29 -9.48
CA GLU A 190 8.03 19.82 -10.76
C GLU A 190 7.14 18.77 -11.45
N ARG A 191 7.55 17.50 -11.43
CA ARG A 191 6.78 16.42 -12.04
C ARG A 191 5.52 16.09 -11.23
N VAL A 192 5.63 16.03 -9.91
CA VAL A 192 4.49 15.80 -9.00
C VAL A 192 3.41 16.88 -9.14
N ALA A 193 3.81 18.13 -9.40
CA ALA A 193 2.88 19.23 -9.66
C ALA A 193 2.08 19.09 -10.97
N LEU A 194 2.57 18.28 -11.92
CA LEU A 194 1.95 18.04 -13.22
C LEU A 194 1.16 16.72 -13.28
N LEU A 195 1.09 15.97 -12.16
CA LEU A 195 0.35 14.72 -12.11
C LEU A 195 -1.14 14.94 -12.41
N PRO A 196 -1.74 14.11 -13.27
CA PRO A 196 -3.12 14.26 -13.69
C PRO A 196 -4.08 13.98 -12.53
N ASP A 197 -5.26 14.60 -12.59
CA ASP A 197 -6.37 14.21 -11.72
C ASP A 197 -6.94 12.87 -12.22
N LEU A 198 -6.73 11.82 -11.41
CA LEU A 198 -7.28 10.50 -11.65
C LEU A 198 -8.59 10.39 -10.87
N ALA A 199 -9.72 10.53 -11.56
CA ALA A 199 -11.05 10.31 -11.00
C ALA A 199 -11.21 8.88 -10.44
#